data_AF-A0A1Q3GLN2-F1
#
_entry.id   AF-A0A1Q3GLN2-F1
#
_cell.length_a   1.000
_cell.length_b   1.000
_cell.length_c   1.000
_cell.angle_alpha   90.00
_cell.angle_beta   90.00
_cell.angle_gamma   90.00
#
_symmetry.space_group_name_H-M   'P 1'
#
loop_
_entity.id
_entity.type
_entity.pdbx_description
1 polymer ?
#
loop_
_entity_poly.entity_id
_entity_poly.type
_entity_poly.pdbx_seq_one_letter_code
_entity_poly.pdbx_strand_id
1 'polypeptide(L)'
;MLSEEIKSELLVETLKIMDLLNINIRTSFWDKKDGDIKYVEGSEYLGAFFWNIADDWENPETRVYKDPTIALNPRARQLLLKPKNEDEGFFGKSLVVHELTHYLQVADYKILQGWPDYHIPYDPSNPLLYYSQQVEFEAFTVCSYYYLVKTDHIDQLNPDDGLFRERLIDLYLQLTGGVAVFN
;
A
#
# COMPACT_ATOMS: atom_id res chain seq x y z
N MET A 1 -5.34 3.59 -17.15
CA MET A 1 -5.85 2.60 -16.18
C MET A 1 -5.00 1.35 -16.31
N LEU A 2 -4.69 0.68 -15.20
CA LEU A 2 -4.05 -0.63 -15.20
C LEU A 2 -4.96 -1.67 -15.86
N SER A 3 -4.39 -2.64 -16.58
CA SER A 3 -5.18 -3.74 -17.15
C SER A 3 -5.72 -4.64 -16.04
N GLU A 4 -6.89 -5.24 -16.27
CA GLU A 4 -7.51 -6.17 -15.31
C GLU A 4 -6.64 -7.39 -15.01
N GLU A 5 -5.86 -7.82 -16.00
CA GLU A 5 -4.87 -8.91 -15.84
C GLU A 5 -3.79 -8.55 -14.82
N ILE A 6 -3.16 -7.37 -14.94
CA ILE A 6 -2.11 -6.93 -14.00
C ILE A 6 -2.69 -6.72 -12.61
N LYS A 7 -3.89 -6.15 -12.49
CA LYS A 7 -4.55 -5.99 -11.18
C LYS A 7 -4.78 -7.33 -10.50
N SER A 8 -5.28 -8.32 -11.25
CA SER A 8 -5.56 -9.67 -10.73
C SER A 8 -4.27 -10.38 -10.31
N GLU A 9 -3.22 -10.30 -11.12
CA GLU A 9 -1.89 -10.83 -10.78
C GLU A 9 -1.37 -10.23 -9.47
N LEU A 10 -1.37 -8.89 -9.37
CA LEU A 10 -0.85 -8.21 -8.19
C LEU A 10 -1.70 -8.48 -6.94
N LEU A 11 -3.02 -8.57 -7.05
CA LEU A 11 -3.88 -8.94 -5.92
C LEU A 11 -3.54 -10.33 -5.38
N VAL A 12 -3.34 -11.31 -6.27
CA VAL A 12 -2.94 -12.67 -5.89
C VAL A 12 -1.56 -12.67 -5.22
N GLU A 13 -0.61 -11.88 -5.73
CA GLU A 13 0.71 -11.74 -5.11
C GLU A 13 0.63 -11.08 -3.72
N THR A 14 -0.13 -9.99 -3.58
CA THR A 14 -0.37 -9.32 -2.29
C THR A 14 -0.91 -10.30 -1.25
N LEU A 15 -1.93 -11.09 -1.60
CA LEU A 15 -2.51 -12.09 -0.70
C LEU A 15 -1.49 -13.14 -0.23
N LYS A 16 -0.66 -13.64 -1.14
CA LYS A 16 0.40 -14.61 -0.79
C LYS A 16 1.45 -14.00 0.13
N ILE A 17 1.86 -12.77 -0.14
CA ILE A 17 2.86 -12.08 0.66
C ILE A 17 2.31 -11.78 2.06
N MET A 18 1.07 -11.31 2.16
CA MET A 18 0.41 -11.10 3.45
C MET A 18 0.35 -12.39 4.28
N ASP A 19 0.01 -13.52 3.66
CA ASP A 19 0.01 -14.83 4.32
C ASP A 19 1.41 -15.24 4.82
N LEU A 20 2.42 -15.17 3.94
CA LEU A 20 3.83 -15.45 4.29
C LEU A 20 4.33 -14.59 5.44
N LEU A 21 3.93 -13.32 5.43
CA LEU A 21 4.31 -12.37 6.45
C LEU A 21 3.42 -12.46 7.67
N ASN A 22 2.38 -13.30 7.75
CA ASN A 22 1.41 -13.34 8.84
C ASN A 22 0.77 -11.95 9.11
N ILE A 23 0.24 -11.35 8.04
CA ILE A 23 -0.49 -10.09 8.04
C ILE A 23 -1.97 -10.40 7.76
N ASN A 24 -2.84 -9.99 8.67
CA ASN A 24 -4.26 -10.32 8.57
C ASN A 24 -4.98 -9.45 7.53
N ILE A 25 -5.86 -10.09 6.77
CA ILE A 25 -6.94 -9.43 6.01
C ILE A 25 -8.00 -8.97 7.02
N ARG A 26 -8.42 -7.71 6.94
CA ARG A 26 -9.36 -7.09 7.89
C ARG A 26 -10.54 -6.43 7.17
N THR A 27 -11.04 -7.08 6.14
CA THR A 27 -12.10 -6.48 5.32
C THR A 27 -13.43 -6.41 6.05
N SER A 28 -14.05 -5.22 6.10
CA SER A 28 -15.39 -4.99 6.66
C SER A 28 -16.48 -5.03 5.58
N PHE A 29 -16.57 -6.11 4.81
CA PHE A 29 -17.65 -6.27 3.81
C PHE A 29 -18.91 -6.90 4.45
N TRP A 30 -19.45 -6.26 5.48
CA TRP A 30 -20.54 -6.85 6.30
C TRP A 30 -21.89 -6.99 5.59
N ASP A 31 -22.07 -6.58 4.33
CA ASP A 31 -23.35 -6.73 3.61
C ASP A 31 -23.24 -6.89 2.09
N LYS A 32 -22.37 -7.80 1.59
CA LYS A 32 -22.31 -8.19 0.16
C LYS A 32 -22.29 -7.01 -0.83
N LYS A 33 -21.26 -6.17 -0.74
CA LYS A 33 -20.98 -5.18 -1.78
C LYS A 33 -19.56 -5.40 -2.24
N ASP A 34 -19.45 -6.06 -3.39
CA ASP A 34 -18.22 -6.17 -4.15
C ASP A 34 -17.76 -4.73 -4.46
N GLY A 35 -16.57 -4.36 -4.04
CA GLY A 35 -15.97 -3.07 -4.35
C GLY A 35 -14.83 -3.26 -5.34
N ASP A 36 -14.82 -2.48 -6.42
CA ASP A 36 -13.73 -2.49 -7.40
C ASP A 36 -12.73 -1.38 -7.08
N ILE A 37 -11.43 -1.69 -7.17
CA ILE A 37 -10.39 -0.67 -7.08
C ILE A 37 -10.27 0.08 -8.41
N LYS A 38 -10.46 1.40 -8.36
CA LYS A 38 -10.28 2.31 -9.50
C LYS A 38 -8.98 3.09 -9.36
N TYR A 39 -8.22 3.20 -10.45
CA TYR A 39 -6.98 3.99 -10.48
C TYR A 39 -7.22 5.27 -11.27
N VAL A 40 -7.05 6.42 -10.64
CA VAL A 40 -7.28 7.74 -11.23
C VAL A 40 -6.00 8.59 -11.22
N GLU A 41 -6.00 9.64 -12.02
CA GLU A 41 -4.92 10.62 -12.03
C GLU A 41 -5.01 11.50 -10.77
N GLY A 42 -3.95 11.48 -9.96
CA GLY A 42 -3.81 12.35 -8.79
C GLY A 42 -3.15 13.69 -9.15
N SER A 43 -3.26 14.68 -8.27
CA SER A 43 -2.48 15.91 -8.39
C SER A 43 -0.99 15.63 -8.17
N GLU A 44 -0.11 16.54 -8.59
CA GLU A 44 1.34 16.42 -8.39
C GLU A 44 1.74 16.35 -6.90
N TYR A 45 0.85 16.76 -5.99
CA TYR A 45 1.07 16.84 -4.54
C TYR A 45 0.49 15.65 -3.77
N LEU A 46 -0.25 14.76 -4.44
CA LEU A 46 -0.82 13.58 -3.82
C LEU A 46 -0.02 12.39 -4.34
N GLY A 47 0.84 11.80 -3.51
CA GLY A 47 1.42 10.46 -3.73
C GLY A 47 0.38 9.37 -4.04
N ALA A 48 0.82 8.12 -4.16
CA ALA A 48 -0.16 7.03 -4.22
C ALA A 48 -0.99 7.06 -2.93
N PHE A 49 -2.31 7.25 -3.02
CA PHE A 49 -3.16 7.26 -1.83
C PHE A 49 -4.46 6.52 -2.10
N PHE A 50 -4.82 5.66 -1.15
CA PHE A 50 -6.11 5.01 -1.07
C PHE A 50 -7.16 6.00 -0.56
N TRP A 51 -8.10 6.39 -1.43
CA TRP A 51 -9.25 7.17 -1.01
C TRP A 51 -10.54 6.38 -1.16
N ASN A 52 -11.37 6.53 -0.15
CA ASN A 52 -12.41 5.58 0.14
C ASN A 52 -13.69 6.43 0.16
N ILE A 53 -14.44 6.41 -0.94
CA ILE A 53 -15.63 7.25 -1.08
C ILE A 53 -16.73 6.61 -0.22
N ALA A 54 -17.03 7.24 0.91
CA ALA A 54 -18.14 6.84 1.77
C ALA A 54 -19.45 7.19 1.07
N ASP A 55 -20.31 6.19 0.87
CA ASP A 55 -21.60 6.37 0.18
C ASP A 55 -22.70 6.91 1.10
N ASP A 56 -22.42 7.08 2.40
CA ASP A 56 -23.36 7.73 3.32
C ASP A 56 -22.63 8.30 4.54
N TRP A 57 -22.70 9.62 4.71
CA TRP A 57 -22.04 10.32 5.81
C TRP A 57 -22.80 10.17 7.14
N GLU A 58 -23.99 9.57 7.13
CA GLU A 58 -24.94 9.63 8.24
C GLU A 58 -24.89 8.43 9.21
N ASN A 59 -24.33 7.27 8.84
CA ASN A 59 -24.30 6.11 9.73
C ASN A 59 -22.90 5.47 9.88
N PRO A 60 -22.23 5.66 11.04
CA PRO A 60 -20.95 5.05 11.38
C PRO A 60 -20.90 3.52 11.26
N GLU A 61 -22.03 2.84 11.44
CA GLU A 61 -22.15 1.37 11.36
C GLU A 61 -22.32 0.87 9.91
N THR A 62 -22.63 1.76 8.96
CA THR A 62 -22.78 1.43 7.53
C THR A 62 -21.80 2.21 6.65
N ARG A 63 -20.64 2.60 7.18
CA ARG A 63 -19.53 3.14 6.39
C ARG A 63 -18.95 2.02 5.52
N VAL A 64 -19.65 1.68 4.45
CA VAL A 64 -19.22 0.70 3.47
C VAL A 64 -18.53 1.43 2.34
N TYR A 65 -17.32 1.01 2.01
CA TYR A 65 -16.59 1.50 0.85
C TYR A 65 -17.05 0.72 -0.38
N LYS A 66 -17.74 1.38 -1.31
CA LYS A 66 -18.25 0.72 -2.53
C LYS A 66 -17.28 0.74 -3.70
N ASP A 67 -16.32 1.66 -3.75
CA ASP A 67 -15.39 1.82 -4.88
C ASP A 67 -14.12 2.56 -4.42
N PRO A 68 -13.16 1.87 -3.78
CA PRO A 68 -11.91 2.50 -3.41
C PRO A 68 -11.15 3.03 -4.63
N THR A 69 -10.66 4.26 -4.53
CA THR A 69 -9.93 4.96 -5.58
C THR A 69 -8.48 5.16 -5.17
N ILE A 70 -7.55 4.65 -5.96
CA ILE A 70 -6.13 4.93 -5.83
C ILE A 70 -5.80 6.11 -6.75
N ALA A 71 -5.45 7.24 -6.15
CA ALA A 71 -4.90 8.37 -6.88
C ALA A 71 -3.41 8.09 -7.16
N LEU A 72 -2.99 8.15 -8.42
CA LEU A 72 -1.57 7.98 -8.80
C LEU A 72 -1.01 9.33 -9.24
N ASN A 73 0.07 9.78 -8.60
CA ASN A 73 0.82 10.93 -9.11
C ASN A 73 1.48 10.63 -10.47
N PRO A 74 1.92 11.66 -11.23
CA PRO A 74 2.51 11.47 -12.56
C PRO A 74 3.72 10.52 -12.58
N ARG A 75 4.53 10.51 -11.51
CA ARG A 75 5.70 9.64 -11.40
C ARG A 75 5.32 8.17 -11.21
N ALA A 76 4.45 7.87 -10.26
CA ALA A 76 3.91 6.53 -10.02
C ALA A 76 3.24 5.98 -11.29
N ARG A 77 2.50 6.84 -12.00
CA ARG A 77 1.90 6.50 -13.30
C ARG A 77 2.95 6.19 -14.36
N GLN A 78 4.04 6.95 -14.45
CA GLN A 78 5.11 6.65 -15.41
C GLN A 78 5.79 5.31 -15.10
N LEU A 79 6.14 5.06 -13.83
CA LEU A 79 6.74 3.81 -13.39
C LEU A 79 5.86 2.60 -13.71
N LEU A 80 4.55 2.74 -13.52
CA LEU A 80 3.58 1.68 -13.80
C LEU A 80 3.32 1.44 -15.29
N LEU A 81 3.12 2.50 -16.07
CA LEU A 81 2.60 2.40 -17.43
C LEU A 81 3.68 2.48 -18.51
N LYS A 82 4.81 3.10 -18.20
CA LYS A 82 5.93 3.36 -19.13
C LYS A 82 7.28 3.28 -18.39
N PRO A 83 7.57 2.16 -17.71
CA PRO A 83 8.86 2.00 -17.06
C PRO A 83 10.00 2.03 -18.08
N LYS A 84 11.15 2.61 -17.71
CA LYS A 84 12.34 2.62 -18.57
C LYS A 84 13.14 1.33 -18.51
N ASN A 85 12.99 0.57 -17.42
CA ASN A 85 13.63 -0.71 -17.18
C ASN A 85 12.75 -1.57 -16.25
N GLU A 86 13.14 -2.82 -16.03
CA GLU A 86 12.35 -3.76 -15.20
C GLU A 86 12.25 -3.30 -13.75
N ASP A 87 13.33 -2.77 -13.16
CA ASP A 87 13.35 -2.27 -11.78
C ASP A 87 12.37 -1.11 -11.56
N GLU A 88 12.28 -0.15 -12.49
CA GLU A 88 11.28 0.91 -12.47
C GLU A 88 9.86 0.33 -12.54
N GLY A 89 9.67 -0.73 -13.34
CA GLY A 89 8.40 -1.44 -13.45
C GLY A 89 8.01 -2.16 -12.15
N PHE A 90 8.95 -2.87 -11.53
CA PHE A 90 8.75 -3.51 -10.23
C PHE A 90 8.53 -2.48 -9.12
N PHE A 91 9.25 -1.36 -9.15
CA PHE A 91 9.01 -0.27 -8.22
C PHE A 91 7.59 0.26 -8.38
N GLY A 92 7.14 0.57 -9.60
CA GLY A 92 5.76 0.97 -9.87
C GLY A 92 4.73 -0.04 -9.35
N LYS A 93 4.91 -1.33 -9.63
CA LYS A 93 4.03 -2.40 -9.16
C LYS A 93 4.03 -2.54 -7.63
N SER A 94 5.15 -2.31 -6.96
CA SER A 94 5.22 -2.32 -5.49
C SER A 94 4.31 -1.26 -4.87
N LEU A 95 4.15 -0.10 -5.52
CA LEU A 95 3.22 0.94 -5.08
C LEU A 95 1.78 0.43 -5.11
N VAL A 96 1.42 -0.30 -6.17
CA VAL A 96 0.10 -0.90 -6.29
C VAL A 96 -0.11 -1.98 -5.22
N VAL A 97 0.92 -2.78 -4.93
CA VAL A 97 0.87 -3.79 -3.85
C VAL A 97 0.65 -3.15 -2.48
N HIS A 98 1.25 -2.00 -2.20
CA HIS A 98 0.99 -1.23 -0.98
C HIS A 98 -0.50 -0.87 -0.87
N GLU A 99 -1.07 -0.27 -1.92
CA GLU A 99 -2.48 0.14 -1.92
C GLU A 99 -3.45 -1.04 -1.88
N LEU A 100 -3.10 -2.17 -2.52
CA LEU A 100 -3.86 -3.42 -2.43
C LEU A 100 -3.86 -3.97 -1.01
N THR A 101 -2.79 -3.74 -0.25
CA THR A 101 -2.75 -4.13 1.17
C THR A 101 -3.75 -3.29 1.96
N HIS A 102 -3.79 -1.97 1.75
CA HIS A 102 -4.82 -1.11 2.34
C HIS A 102 -6.23 -1.55 1.98
N TYR A 103 -6.48 -1.93 0.73
CA TYR A 103 -7.75 -2.51 0.29
C TYR A 103 -8.13 -3.78 1.06
N LEU A 104 -7.16 -4.65 1.35
CA LEU A 104 -7.37 -5.90 2.09
C LEU A 104 -7.44 -5.69 3.62
N GLN A 105 -7.08 -4.51 4.11
CA GLN A 105 -6.99 -4.21 5.53
C GLN A 105 -7.99 -3.16 6.03
N VAL A 106 -8.80 -2.60 5.13
CA VAL A 106 -9.84 -1.58 5.35
C VAL A 106 -10.29 -1.53 6.81
N ALA A 107 -9.73 -0.57 7.53
CA ALA A 107 -9.91 -0.45 8.96
C ALA A 107 -11.38 -0.18 9.29
N ASP A 108 -11.89 -0.87 10.31
CA ASP A 108 -13.09 -0.46 11.03
C ASP A 108 -12.93 1.01 11.45
N TYR A 109 -13.95 1.82 11.13
CA TYR A 109 -14.04 3.25 11.42
C TYR A 109 -13.64 3.61 12.86
N LYS A 110 -13.75 2.67 13.80
CA LYS A 110 -13.34 2.84 15.20
C LYS A 110 -11.84 3.10 15.42
N ILE A 111 -10.96 2.71 14.49
CA ILE A 111 -9.52 3.02 14.59
C ILE A 111 -9.24 4.49 14.20
N LEU A 112 -10.06 5.06 13.31
CA LEU A 112 -9.86 6.40 12.75
C LEU A 112 -10.29 7.55 13.70
N GLN A 113 -11.16 7.29 14.70
CA GLN A 113 -11.62 8.32 15.64
C GLN A 113 -10.68 8.59 16.81
N GLY A 114 -9.61 7.80 17.00
CA GLY A 114 -8.67 8.01 18.10
C GLY A 114 -7.64 9.13 17.86
N TRP A 115 -7.47 9.59 16.62
CA TRP A 115 -6.39 10.48 16.23
C TRP A 115 -6.94 11.59 15.32
N PRO A 116 -7.29 12.76 15.89
CA PRO A 116 -7.56 13.95 15.09
C PRO A 116 -6.23 14.39 14.44
N ASP A 117 -6.29 14.78 13.17
CA ASP A 117 -5.18 15.29 12.34
C ASP A 117 -4.48 14.23 11.46
N TYR A 118 -5.22 13.73 10.46
CA TYR A 118 -4.67 13.00 9.32
C TYR A 118 -4.02 13.95 8.31
N HIS A 119 -2.87 14.49 8.68
CA HIS A 119 -1.82 14.91 7.75
C HIS A 119 -0.50 14.79 8.49
N ILE A 120 0.05 13.57 8.54
CA ILE A 120 1.40 13.37 9.06
C ILE A 120 2.33 13.28 7.84
N PRO A 121 3.01 14.36 7.46
CA PRO A 121 3.97 14.32 6.36
C PRO A 121 5.07 13.32 6.69
N TYR A 122 5.48 12.55 5.69
CA TYR A 122 6.66 11.71 5.77
C TYR A 122 7.88 12.59 6.09
N ASP A 123 8.54 12.29 7.21
CA ASP A 123 9.82 12.89 7.56
C ASP A 123 10.95 11.93 7.12
N PRO A 124 11.70 12.25 6.05
CA PRO A 124 12.82 11.41 5.61
C PRO A 124 13.94 11.31 6.65
N SER A 125 13.94 12.14 7.69
CA SER A 125 14.86 12.06 8.83
C SER A 125 14.30 11.27 10.03
N ASN A 126 13.04 10.82 9.97
CA ASN A 126 12.40 10.08 11.05
C ASN A 126 11.48 8.95 10.53
N PRO A 127 12.02 7.73 10.30
CA PRO A 127 11.25 6.58 9.81
C PRO A 127 10.21 6.03 10.82
N LEU A 128 10.08 6.61 12.03
CA LEU A 128 9.12 6.14 13.04
C LEU A 128 7.64 6.26 12.63
N LEU A 129 7.35 7.01 11.55
CA LEU A 129 5.98 7.32 11.15
C LEU A 129 5.16 6.10 10.72
N TYR A 130 5.77 5.13 10.03
CA TYR A 130 5.08 3.93 9.56
C TYR A 130 5.08 2.83 10.62
N TYR A 131 6.18 2.63 11.36
CA TYR A 131 6.24 1.66 12.47
C TYR A 131 5.21 1.93 13.59
N SER A 132 4.81 3.18 13.77
CA SER A 132 3.80 3.57 14.75
C SER A 132 2.35 3.36 14.27
N GLN A 133 2.14 3.19 12.95
CA GLN A 133 0.83 3.01 12.33
C GLN A 133 0.72 1.58 11.79
N GLN A 134 0.07 0.68 12.55
CA GLN A 134 0.04 -0.76 12.23
C GLN A 134 -0.34 -1.06 10.77
N VAL A 135 -1.35 -0.39 10.23
CA VAL A 135 -1.85 -0.62 8.86
C VAL A 135 -0.82 -0.16 7.81
N GLU A 136 -0.21 1.02 8.01
CA GLU A 136 0.86 1.51 7.13
C GLU A 136 2.10 0.62 7.21
N PHE A 137 2.53 0.24 8.41
CA PHE A 137 3.63 -0.70 8.61
C PHE A 137 3.43 -2.00 7.83
N GLU A 138 2.23 -2.58 7.93
CA GLU A 138 1.90 -3.82 7.25
C GLU A 138 1.87 -3.62 5.72
N ALA A 139 1.28 -2.53 5.21
CA ALA A 139 1.30 -2.19 3.78
C ALA A 139 2.72 -1.97 3.23
N PHE A 140 3.57 -1.25 3.97
CA PHE A 140 4.98 -1.08 3.63
C PHE A 140 5.76 -2.40 3.68
N THR A 141 5.47 -3.28 4.64
CA THR A 141 6.15 -4.58 4.71
C THR A 141 5.83 -5.41 3.47
N VAL A 142 4.56 -5.46 3.06
CA VAL A 142 4.12 -6.25 1.89
C VAL A 142 4.73 -5.70 0.59
N CYS A 143 4.72 -4.39 0.38
CA CYS A 143 5.31 -3.82 -0.83
C CYS A 143 6.84 -3.95 -0.88
N SER A 144 7.49 -3.83 0.28
CA SER A 144 8.94 -4.01 0.41
C SER A 144 9.34 -5.45 0.07
N TYR A 145 8.62 -6.43 0.63
CA TYR A 145 8.84 -7.84 0.31
C TYR A 145 8.65 -8.12 -1.18
N TYR A 146 7.57 -7.62 -1.78
CA TYR A 146 7.35 -7.74 -3.22
C TYR A 146 8.54 -7.23 -4.02
N TYR A 147 8.96 -5.99 -3.76
CA TYR A 147 10.03 -5.35 -4.51
C TYR A 147 11.35 -6.11 -4.37
N LEU A 148 11.73 -6.46 -3.14
CA LEU A 148 13.00 -7.13 -2.84
C LEU A 148 13.07 -8.54 -3.40
N VAL A 149 11.95 -9.25 -3.52
CA VAL A 149 11.90 -10.56 -4.21
C VAL A 149 12.02 -10.38 -5.71
N LYS A 150 11.34 -9.40 -6.32
CA LYS A 150 11.39 -9.20 -7.78
C LYS A 150 12.72 -8.62 -8.26
N THR A 151 13.50 -8.03 -7.36
CA THR A 151 14.81 -7.42 -7.63
C THR A 151 15.98 -8.24 -7.05
N ASP A 152 15.74 -9.48 -6.62
CA ASP A 152 16.76 -10.40 -6.08
C ASP A 152 17.60 -9.80 -4.95
N HIS A 153 16.95 -9.05 -4.05
CA HIS A 153 17.56 -8.40 -2.89
C HIS A 153 17.13 -9.01 -1.56
N ILE A 154 16.15 -9.93 -1.56
CA ILE A 154 15.62 -10.55 -0.34
C ILE A 154 16.67 -11.35 0.44
N ASP A 155 17.65 -11.95 -0.25
CA ASP A 155 18.72 -12.77 0.34
C ASP A 155 19.67 -11.96 1.25
N GLN A 156 19.57 -10.63 1.24
CA GLN A 156 20.32 -9.74 2.14
C GLN A 156 19.75 -9.74 3.56
N LEU A 157 18.59 -10.36 3.78
CA LEU A 157 17.84 -10.30 5.03
C LEU A 157 17.72 -11.68 5.66
N ASN A 158 17.74 -11.73 6.99
CA ASN A 158 17.50 -12.94 7.76
C ASN A 158 16.03 -12.97 8.23
N PRO A 159 15.19 -13.91 7.76
CA PRO A 159 13.79 -14.00 8.18
C PRO A 159 13.61 -14.36 9.67
N ASP A 160 14.64 -14.91 10.32
CA ASP A 160 14.54 -15.45 11.69
C ASP A 160 14.95 -14.45 12.78
N ASP A 161 15.42 -13.24 12.45
CA ASP A 161 16.03 -12.32 13.42
C ASP A 161 15.03 -11.48 14.24
N GLY A 162 13.73 -11.70 14.05
CA GLY A 162 12.65 -10.99 14.74
C GLY A 162 12.49 -9.52 14.33
N LEU A 163 13.42 -8.97 13.53
CA LEU A 163 13.41 -7.62 12.96
C LEU A 163 13.26 -7.62 11.43
N PHE A 164 12.90 -8.78 10.87
CA PHE A 164 12.84 -9.01 9.44
C PHE A 164 11.96 -7.97 8.72
N ARG A 165 10.79 -7.66 9.29
CA ARG A 165 9.84 -6.73 8.68
C ARG A 165 10.34 -5.29 8.68
N GLU A 166 10.99 -4.83 9.75
CA GLU A 166 11.64 -3.52 9.75
C GLU A 166 12.77 -3.46 8.72
N ARG A 167 13.60 -4.49 8.63
CA ARG A 167 14.71 -4.54 7.68
C ARG A 167 14.26 -4.61 6.22
N LEU A 168 13.11 -5.23 5.94
CA LEU A 168 12.49 -5.18 4.61
C LEU A 168 12.24 -3.73 4.20
N ILE A 169 11.61 -2.95 5.08
CA ILE A 169 11.23 -1.57 4.79
C ILE A 169 12.47 -0.70 4.68
N ASP A 170 13.42 -0.82 5.60
CA ASP A 170 14.66 -0.05 5.56
C ASP A 170 15.46 -0.31 4.27
N LEU A 171 15.60 -1.56 3.85
CA LEU A 171 16.32 -1.91 2.62
C LEU A 171 15.56 -1.42 1.36
N TYR A 172 14.24 -1.58 1.33
CA TYR A 172 13.40 -1.03 0.26
C TYR A 172 13.58 0.48 0.13
N LEU A 173 13.52 1.22 1.24
CA LEU A 173 13.72 2.67 1.25
C LEU A 173 15.12 3.05 0.79
N GLN A 174 16.17 2.33 1.21
CA GLN A 174 17.54 2.59 0.75
C GLN A 174 17.68 2.43 -0.77
N LEU A 175 17.13 1.35 -1.34
CA LEU A 175 17.24 1.04 -2.77
C LEU A 175 16.41 1.97 -3.64
N THR A 176 15.28 2.46 -3.12
CA THR A 176 14.35 3.35 -3.84
C THR A 176 14.67 4.84 -3.65
N GLY A 177 15.75 5.15 -2.91
CA GLY A 177 16.25 6.51 -2.72
C GLY A 177 15.52 7.30 -1.64
N GLY A 178 14.92 6.62 -0.66
CA GLY A 178 14.22 7.21 0.49
C GLY A 178 12.97 7.99 0.11
N VAL A 179 12.55 7.92 -1.16
CA VAL A 179 11.30 8.47 -1.63
C VAL A 179 10.23 7.52 -1.12
N ALA A 180 9.77 7.78 0.12
CA ALA A 180 8.42 7.38 0.46
C ALA A 180 7.56 7.85 -0.71
N VAL A 181 6.80 6.93 -1.24
CA VAL A 181 6.00 7.03 -2.46
C VAL A 181 4.88 8.09 -2.33
N PHE A 182 4.94 8.87 -1.25
CA PHE A 182 3.92 9.69 -0.64
C PHE A 182 4.34 11.18 -0.50
N ASN A 183 5.49 11.58 -1.05
CA ASN A 183 5.80 13.00 -1.29
C ASN A 183 5.19 13.50 -2.61
#